data_AF-A0A0A7LPW0-F1
#
_entry.id   AF-A0A0A7LPW0-F1
#
_cell.length_a   1.000
_cell.length_b   1.000
_cell.length_c   1.000
_cell.angle_alpha   90.00
_cell.angle_beta   90.00
_cell.angle_gamma   90.00
#
_symmetry.space_group_name_H-M   'P 1'
#
loop_
_entity.id
_entity.type
_entity.pdbx_description
1 polymer ?
#
loop_
_entity_poly.entity_id
_entity_poly.type
_entity_poly.pdbx_seq_one_letter_code
_entity_poly.pdbx_strand_id
1 'polypeptide(L)'
;MFKNFFFTGCCLVLTASCSEGDGANGVYQEVPLVSSAGDTLYVKSYNWGLTGDHQLSTISDTNVPIGWDDQQRQDIVKGLDPFLYRFAHDTLTVYTRAPLPDFNIRCPSIVVRYQLVDNPQYMSLYEQVGKQSYYRVPR
;
A
#
# COMPACT_ATOMS: atom_id res chain seq x y z
N MET A 1 15.17 70.31 -11.96
CA MET A 1 14.23 70.44 -10.83
C MET A 1 13.27 69.24 -10.90
N PHE A 2 13.32 68.39 -9.88
CA PHE A 2 12.44 67.29 -9.45
C PHE A 2 11.59 66.44 -10.43
N LYS A 3 11.96 65.14 -10.48
CA LYS A 3 11.15 63.90 -10.39
C LYS A 3 9.70 63.90 -10.89
N ASN A 4 9.35 62.87 -11.68
CA ASN A 4 8.16 62.05 -11.39
C ASN A 4 8.37 60.59 -11.83
N PHE A 5 8.34 59.72 -10.82
CA PHE A 5 8.28 58.27 -10.88
C PHE A 5 6.84 57.88 -11.22
N PHE A 6 6.62 57.02 -12.22
CA PHE A 6 5.39 56.25 -12.32
C PHE A 6 5.74 54.77 -12.35
N PHE A 7 5.55 54.13 -11.19
CA PHE A 7 5.42 52.69 -11.05
C PHE A 7 4.06 52.29 -11.64
N THR A 8 4.06 51.43 -12.64
CA THR A 8 2.89 50.66 -13.08
C THR A 8 3.43 49.24 -13.24
N GLY A 9 3.07 48.26 -12.43
CA GLY A 9 1.76 47.98 -11.87
C GLY A 9 1.52 46.52 -12.21
N CYS A 10 2.13 45.66 -11.41
CA CYS A 10 2.13 44.21 -11.56
C CYS A 10 0.71 43.65 -11.48
N CYS A 11 0.28 42.90 -12.50
CA CYS A 11 -0.86 41.98 -12.40
C CYS A 11 -0.55 40.74 -13.23
N LEU A 12 0.38 39.92 -12.72
CA LEU A 12 0.56 38.55 -13.19
C LEU A 12 -0.52 37.71 -12.48
N VAL A 13 -1.65 37.47 -13.15
CA VAL A 13 -2.69 36.56 -12.66
C VAL A 13 -2.16 35.14 -12.83
N LEU A 14 -1.58 34.59 -11.76
CA LEU A 14 -1.29 33.17 -11.65
C LEU A 14 -2.62 32.45 -11.44
N THR A 15 -3.23 31.97 -12.53
CA THR A 15 -4.25 30.94 -12.43
C THR A 15 -3.56 29.64 -12.01
N ALA A 16 -3.41 29.44 -10.70
CA ALA A 16 -3.15 28.13 -10.13
C ALA A 16 -4.41 27.29 -10.37
N SER A 17 -4.44 26.58 -11.49
CA SER A 17 -5.33 25.44 -11.66
C SER A 17 -4.83 24.35 -10.73
N CYS A 18 -5.28 24.37 -9.47
CA CYS A 18 -5.24 23.17 -8.64
C CYS A 18 -6.20 22.18 -9.29
N SER A 19 -5.67 21.30 -10.15
CA SER A 19 -6.44 20.16 -10.63
C SER A 19 -6.70 19.26 -9.43
N GLU A 20 -7.96 19.19 -9.02
CA GLU A 20 -8.47 18.19 -8.09
C GLU A 20 -8.09 16.79 -8.59
N GLY A 21 -7.27 16.08 -7.80
CA GLY A 21 -6.79 14.76 -8.17
C GLY A 21 -5.82 14.18 -7.15
N ASP A 22 -6.05 14.39 -5.85
CA ASP A 22 -5.15 13.96 -4.76
C ASP A 22 -4.94 12.43 -4.69
N GLY A 23 -5.74 11.66 -5.44
CA GLY A 23 -5.65 10.20 -5.53
C GLY A 23 -4.74 9.65 -6.62
N ALA A 24 -4.47 10.40 -7.69
CA ALA A 24 -3.78 9.89 -8.89
C ALA A 24 -2.25 9.86 -8.78
N ASN A 25 -1.67 10.55 -7.80
CA ASN A 25 -0.22 10.68 -7.59
C ASN A 25 0.29 9.79 -6.45
N GLY A 26 -0.18 8.55 -6.36
CA GLY A 26 0.26 7.60 -5.34
C GLY A 26 1.51 6.82 -5.74
N VAL A 27 2.10 6.16 -4.74
CA VAL A 27 3.27 5.31 -4.88
C VAL A 27 2.82 3.85 -4.79
N TYR A 28 3.00 3.13 -5.90
CA TYR A 28 2.85 1.68 -5.95
C TYR A 28 4.13 1.00 -5.46
N GLN A 29 3.96 -0.04 -4.65
CA GLN A 29 5.05 -0.93 -4.23
C GLN A 29 4.58 -2.37 -4.15
N GLU A 30 5.50 -3.30 -4.37
CA GLU A 30 5.24 -4.72 -4.24
C GLU A 30 6.43 -5.47 -3.64
N VAL A 31 6.12 -6.61 -3.02
CA VAL A 31 7.11 -7.59 -2.57
C VAL A 31 6.76 -8.94 -3.18
N PRO A 32 7.62 -9.50 -4.07
CA PRO A 32 7.44 -10.84 -4.58
C PRO A 32 7.83 -11.88 -3.53
N LEU A 33 7.02 -12.91 -3.40
CA LEU A 33 7.20 -14.08 -2.54
C LEU A 33 7.29 -15.30 -3.46
N VAL A 34 8.53 -15.77 -3.68
CA VAL A 34 8.82 -16.84 -4.63
C VAL A 34 8.88 -18.17 -3.89
N SER A 35 8.09 -19.15 -4.31
CA SER A 35 8.11 -20.50 -3.75
C SER A 35 9.35 -21.29 -4.18
N SER A 36 9.61 -22.39 -3.49
CA SER A 36 10.66 -23.35 -3.89
C SER A 36 10.41 -23.98 -5.27
N ALA A 37 9.16 -23.98 -5.74
CA ALA A 37 8.78 -24.46 -7.08
C ALA A 37 8.83 -23.36 -8.17
N GLY A 38 9.05 -22.10 -7.78
CA GLY A 38 9.17 -20.96 -8.70
C GLY A 38 7.89 -20.16 -8.94
N ASP A 39 6.75 -20.54 -8.36
CA ASP A 39 5.55 -19.69 -8.43
C ASP A 39 5.75 -18.45 -7.55
N THR A 40 5.08 -17.35 -7.90
CA THR A 40 5.22 -16.07 -7.19
C THR A 40 3.87 -15.55 -6.71
N LEU A 41 3.80 -15.16 -5.43
CA LEU A 41 2.77 -14.28 -4.90
C LEU A 41 3.33 -12.89 -4.68
N TYR A 42 2.48 -11.88 -4.78
CA TYR A 42 2.84 -10.48 -4.61
C TYR A 42 2.02 -9.90 -3.47
N VAL A 43 2.72 -9.36 -2.46
CA VAL A 43 2.10 -8.45 -1.49
C VAL A 43 2.23 -7.04 -2.05
N LYS A 44 1.12 -6.40 -2.35
CA LYS A 44 1.09 -5.12 -3.06
C LYS A 44 0.51 -4.02 -2.19
N SER A 45 0.96 -2.81 -2.45
CA SER A 45 0.40 -1.60 -1.86
C SER A 45 0.34 -0.45 -2.86
N TYR A 46 -0.64 0.42 -2.68
CA TYR A 46 -0.70 1.73 -3.30
C TYR A 46 -0.96 2.77 -2.23
N ASN A 47 -0.01 3.68 -2.01
CA ASN A 47 -0.05 4.67 -0.94
C ASN A 47 -0.20 6.07 -1.54
N TRP A 48 -1.08 6.90 -1.00
CA TRP A 48 -1.25 8.29 -1.46
C TRP A 48 -1.63 9.21 -0.29
N GLY A 49 -1.77 10.50 -0.60
CA GLY A 49 -1.89 11.56 0.39
C GLY A 49 -0.53 12.15 0.73
N LEU A 50 -0.49 13.42 1.14
CA LEU A 50 0.74 14.17 1.41
C LEU A 50 1.64 13.51 2.45
N THR A 51 1.04 12.81 3.41
CA THR A 51 1.72 12.09 4.49
C THR A 51 1.73 10.57 4.26
N GLY A 52 1.20 10.09 3.14
CA GLY A 52 1.02 8.66 2.88
C GLY A 52 0.05 8.01 3.87
N ASP A 53 -0.99 8.73 4.28
CA ASP A 53 -1.99 8.31 5.26
C ASP A 53 -3.10 7.44 4.67
N HIS A 54 -3.12 7.30 3.35
CA HIS A 54 -4.00 6.37 2.66
C HIS A 54 -3.22 5.24 2.01
N GLN A 55 -3.73 4.02 2.17
CA GLN A 55 -3.13 2.81 1.62
C GLN A 55 -4.23 1.86 1.12
N LEU A 56 -4.04 1.33 -0.09
CA LEU A 56 -4.66 0.11 -0.58
C LEU A 56 -3.64 -1.01 -0.51
N SER A 57 -4.10 -2.21 -0.17
CA SER A 57 -3.27 -3.40 -0.07
C SER A 57 -3.98 -4.61 -0.65
N THR A 58 -3.24 -5.49 -1.31
CA THR A 58 -3.78 -6.78 -1.80
C THR A 58 -2.69 -7.84 -1.82
N ILE A 59 -3.10 -9.09 -1.91
CA ILE A 59 -2.22 -10.23 -2.19
C ILE A 59 -2.72 -10.84 -3.51
N SER A 60 -1.83 -11.06 -4.48
CA SER A 60 -2.22 -11.61 -5.79
C SER A 60 -1.10 -12.46 -6.37
N ASP A 61 -1.45 -13.40 -7.24
CA ASP A 61 -0.55 -14.23 -8.06
C ASP A 61 -0.21 -13.59 -9.41
N THR A 62 -0.73 -12.39 -9.70
CA THR A 62 -0.42 -11.63 -10.91
C THR A 62 0.53 -10.48 -10.60
N ASN A 63 1.34 -10.05 -11.56
CA ASN A 63 2.14 -8.83 -11.46
C ASN A 63 1.42 -7.60 -12.05
N VAL A 64 0.10 -7.50 -11.90
CA VAL A 64 -0.66 -6.31 -12.31
C VAL A 64 -0.63 -5.29 -11.18
N PRO A 65 -0.09 -4.07 -11.38
CA PRO A 65 -0.09 -3.04 -10.34
C PRO A 65 -1.51 -2.69 -9.89
N ILE A 66 -1.62 -2.21 -8.65
CA ILE A 66 -2.87 -1.62 -8.13
C ILE A 66 -2.71 -0.10 -8.04
N GLY A 67 -3.82 0.62 -8.16
CA GLY A 67 -3.87 2.08 -8.10
C GLY A 67 -5.16 2.60 -7.49
N TRP A 68 -5.34 3.93 -7.55
CA TRP A 68 -6.53 4.60 -7.02
C TRP A 68 -7.85 4.06 -7.56
N ASP A 69 -7.91 3.67 -8.83
CA ASP A 69 -9.13 3.17 -9.47
C ASP A 69 -9.57 1.79 -8.94
N ASP A 70 -8.66 1.07 -8.27
CA ASP A 70 -8.93 -0.26 -7.71
C ASP A 70 -9.67 -0.22 -6.37
N GLN A 71 -9.93 0.95 -5.79
CA GLN A 71 -10.52 1.11 -4.46
C GLN A 71 -11.85 0.37 -4.22
N GLN A 72 -12.58 0.01 -5.27
CA GLN A 72 -13.87 -0.68 -5.16
C GLN A 72 -13.77 -2.19 -5.43
N ARG A 73 -12.59 -2.71 -5.75
CA ARG A 73 -12.40 -4.16 -5.92
C ARG A 73 -12.56 -4.89 -4.60
N GLN A 74 -13.08 -6.10 -4.67
CA GLN A 74 -13.38 -6.93 -3.49
C GLN A 74 -12.12 -7.49 -2.82
N ASP A 75 -11.02 -7.64 -3.57
CA ASP A 75 -9.73 -8.15 -3.11
C ASP A 75 -8.80 -7.04 -2.58
N ILE A 76 -9.32 -5.82 -2.39
CA ILE A 76 -8.57 -4.67 -1.89
C ILE A 76 -8.90 -4.42 -0.43
N VAL A 77 -7.85 -4.28 0.37
CA VAL A 77 -7.92 -3.90 1.78
C VAL A 77 -7.51 -2.45 1.92
N LYS A 78 -8.33 -1.67 2.63
CA LYS A 78 -8.08 -0.25 2.88
C LYS A 78 -7.53 -0.04 4.28
N GLY A 79 -6.65 0.95 4.42
CA GLY A 79 -6.11 1.39 5.70
C GLY A 79 -4.63 1.13 5.82
N LEU A 80 -4.01 1.81 6.79
CA LEU A 80 -2.57 1.79 7.01
C LEU A 80 -2.11 0.49 7.68
N ASP A 81 -1.15 -0.21 7.06
CA ASP A 81 -0.64 -1.52 7.49
C ASP A 81 -1.77 -2.47 7.93
N PRO A 82 -2.67 -2.85 7.01
CA PRO A 82 -3.88 -3.56 7.37
C PRO A 82 -3.61 -4.98 7.90
N PHE A 83 -2.43 -5.54 7.58
CA PHE A 83 -1.98 -6.83 8.07
C PHE A 83 -0.45 -6.90 8.14
N LEU A 84 0.05 -7.84 8.95
CA LEU A 84 1.44 -8.28 8.93
C LEU A 84 1.52 -9.62 8.21
N TYR A 85 2.68 -9.98 7.70
CA TYR A 85 2.85 -11.28 7.08
C TYR A 85 4.23 -11.89 7.34
N ARG A 86 4.28 -13.21 7.19
CA ARG A 86 5.50 -14.00 7.20
C ARG A 86 5.44 -14.98 6.03
N PHE A 87 6.52 -15.07 5.27
CA PHE A 87 6.67 -16.07 4.22
C PHE A 87 7.81 -17.03 4.59
N ALA A 88 7.50 -18.30 4.80
CA ALA A 88 8.47 -19.33 5.15
C ALA A 88 8.00 -20.71 4.69
N HIS A 89 8.91 -21.51 4.12
CA HIS A 89 8.62 -22.88 3.65
C HIS A 89 7.37 -22.93 2.76
N ASP A 90 7.33 -22.06 1.75
CA ASP A 90 6.22 -21.91 0.80
C ASP A 90 4.85 -21.65 1.46
N THR A 91 4.85 -21.15 2.69
CA THR A 91 3.66 -20.75 3.41
C THR A 91 3.68 -19.25 3.67
N LEU A 92 2.68 -18.55 3.13
CA LEU A 92 2.36 -17.18 3.48
C LEU A 92 1.36 -17.19 4.64
N THR A 93 1.82 -16.75 5.82
CA THR A 93 0.92 -16.50 6.96
C THR A 93 0.63 -15.01 7.05
N VAL A 94 -0.64 -14.65 7.02
CA VAL A 94 -1.15 -13.27 7.13
C VAL A 94 -1.80 -13.11 8.50
N TYR A 95 -1.35 -12.12 9.26
CA TYR A 95 -1.82 -11.79 10.59
C TYR A 95 -2.60 -10.47 10.55
N THR A 96 -3.84 -10.49 11.04
CA THR A 96 -4.76 -9.36 10.95
C THR A 96 -5.57 -9.21 12.23
N ARG A 97 -6.04 -7.99 12.52
CA ARG A 97 -6.96 -7.71 13.64
C ARG A 97 -8.43 -7.70 13.20
N ALA A 98 -8.69 -7.77 11.89
CA ALA A 98 -10.02 -7.83 11.30
C ALA A 98 -10.06 -8.84 10.15
N PRO A 99 -11.22 -9.45 9.85
CA PRO A 99 -11.35 -10.33 8.69
C PRO A 99 -10.87 -9.65 7.40
N LEU A 100 -10.12 -10.39 6.59
CA LEU A 100 -9.66 -9.97 5.27
C LEU A 100 -10.60 -10.52 4.18
N PRO A 101 -10.65 -9.88 3.00
CA PRO A 101 -11.36 -10.46 1.86
C PRO A 101 -10.69 -11.74 1.36
N ASP A 102 -11.40 -12.48 0.51
CA ASP A 102 -10.79 -13.54 -0.28
C ASP A 102 -10.02 -12.93 -1.45
N PHE A 103 -8.71 -13.17 -1.50
CA PHE A 103 -7.81 -12.65 -2.51
C PHE A 103 -7.82 -13.46 -3.83
N ASN A 104 -8.63 -14.52 -3.96
CA ASN A 104 -8.75 -15.37 -5.17
C ASN A 104 -7.37 -15.77 -5.75
N ILE A 105 -6.50 -16.29 -4.90
CA ILE A 105 -5.13 -16.67 -5.24
C ILE A 105 -5.11 -18.05 -5.92
N ARG A 106 -4.50 -18.17 -7.10
CA ARG A 106 -4.37 -19.42 -7.87
C ARG A 106 -2.91 -19.85 -7.97
N CYS A 107 -2.24 -19.92 -6.83
CA CYS A 107 -0.84 -20.31 -6.71
C CYS A 107 -0.72 -21.64 -5.95
N PRO A 108 -0.67 -22.80 -6.61
CA PRO A 108 -0.77 -24.10 -5.94
C PRO A 108 0.44 -24.43 -5.08
N SER A 109 1.63 -23.89 -5.39
CA SER A 109 2.83 -24.15 -4.59
C SER A 109 2.97 -23.28 -3.35
N ILE A 110 2.11 -22.26 -3.16
CA ILE A 110 2.14 -21.41 -1.96
C ILE A 110 0.87 -21.61 -1.14
N VAL A 111 1.04 -22.06 0.10
CA VAL A 111 -0.07 -22.18 1.07
C VAL A 111 -0.31 -20.82 1.72
N VAL A 112 -1.53 -20.30 1.60
CA VAL A 112 -1.91 -19.04 2.25
C VAL A 112 -2.73 -19.34 3.51
N ARG A 113 -2.31 -18.79 4.65
CA ARG A 113 -2.97 -18.95 5.95
C ARG A 113 -3.33 -17.59 6.52
N TYR A 114 -4.58 -17.44 6.97
CA TYR A 114 -5.04 -16.25 7.65
C TYR A 114 -5.16 -16.51 9.15
N GLN A 115 -4.63 -15.59 9.95
CA GLN A 115 -4.72 -15.63 11.41
C GLN A 115 -5.30 -14.32 11.91
N LEU A 116 -6.53 -14.40 12.44
CA LEU A 116 -7.13 -13.32 13.20
C LEU A 116 -6.51 -13.34 14.60
N VAL A 117 -5.86 -12.24 14.96
CA VAL A 117 -5.15 -12.08 16.24
C VAL A 117 -5.73 -10.90 17.01
N ASP A 118 -5.64 -10.97 18.33
CA ASP A 118 -6.01 -9.84 19.18
C ASP A 118 -4.93 -8.74 19.17
N ASN A 119 -5.22 -7.60 19.82
CA ASN A 119 -4.28 -6.48 19.84
C ASN A 119 -2.94 -6.81 20.54
N PRO A 120 -2.91 -7.44 21.72
CA PRO A 120 -1.64 -7.85 22.34
C PRO A 120 -0.77 -8.75 21.45
N GLN A 121 -1.36 -9.75 20.80
CA GLN A 121 -0.64 -10.63 19.87
C GLN A 121 -0.15 -9.86 18.65
N TYR A 122 -0.99 -9.00 18.06
CA TYR A 122 -0.61 -8.20 16.91
C TYR A 122 0.57 -7.26 17.23
N MET A 123 0.56 -6.60 18.40
CA MET A 123 1.67 -5.74 18.83
C MET A 123 2.95 -6.55 19.05
N SER A 124 2.85 -7.74 19.65
CA SER A 124 3.99 -8.64 19.82
C SER A 124 4.61 -9.05 18.48
N LEU A 125 3.78 -9.32 17.46
CA LEU A 125 4.23 -9.61 16.10
C LEU A 125 4.86 -8.38 15.43
N TYR A 126 4.27 -7.19 15.65
CA TYR A 126 4.77 -5.93 15.11
C TYR A 126 6.19 -5.63 15.60
N GLU A 127 6.51 -5.93 16.87
CA GLU A 127 7.86 -5.78 17.43
C GLU A 127 8.92 -6.70 16.80
N GLN A 128 8.48 -7.78 16.13
CA GLN A 128 9.35 -8.72 15.42
C GLN A 128 9.60 -8.33 13.96
N VAL A 129 8.91 -7.30 13.45
CA VAL A 129 9.09 -6.82 12.07
C VAL A 129 10.55 -6.43 11.86
N GLY A 130 11.16 -6.97 10.81
CA GLY A 130 12.59 -6.77 10.50
C GLY A 130 13.58 -7.62 11.31
N LYS A 131 13.13 -8.40 12.31
CA LYS A 131 14.01 -9.28 13.12
C LYS A 131 13.84 -10.77 12.82
N GLN A 132 12.60 -11.25 12.66
CA GLN A 132 12.29 -12.69 12.54
C GLN A 132 11.48 -13.05 11.30
N SER A 133 11.81 -12.44 10.16
CA SER A 133 11.11 -12.65 8.88
C SER A 133 9.62 -12.28 8.92
N TYR A 134 9.22 -11.43 9.87
CA TYR A 134 7.92 -10.76 9.85
C TYR A 134 8.06 -9.44 9.10
N TYR A 135 7.04 -9.15 8.31
CA TYR A 135 6.99 -8.00 7.43
C TYR A 135 5.67 -7.29 7.59
N ARG A 136 5.69 -5.97 7.41
CA ARG A 136 4.49 -5.17 7.17
C ARG A 136 4.24 -5.08 5.67
N VAL A 137 3.03 -4.71 5.28
CA VAL A 137 2.73 -4.32 3.90
C VAL A 137 3.72 -3.22 3.44
N PRO A 138 4.23 -3.27 2.20
CA PRO A 138 5.14 -2.25 1.68
C PRO A 138 4.53 -0.84 1.76
N ARG A 139 5.38 0.18 1.93
CA ARG A 139 5.02 1.61 2.02
C ARG A 139 6.03 2.48 1.32
#